data_AF-A0A6P0DUK4-F1
#
_entry.id   AF-A0A6P0DUK4-F1
#
_cell.length_a   1.000
_cell.length_b   1.000
_cell.length_c   1.000
_cell.angle_alpha   90.00
_cell.angle_beta   90.00
_cell.angle_gamma   90.00
#
_symmetry.space_group_name_H-M   'P 1'
#
loop_
_entity.id
_entity.type
_entity.pdbx_description
1 polymer ?
#
loop_
_entity_poly.entity_id
_entity_poly.type
_entity_poly.pdbx_seq_one_letter_code
_entity_poly.pdbx_strand_id
1 'polypeptide(L)'
;AGAVGLMSTSTASLLIAIVTLSMALTPIGAALSKRLLRGDEQEELDEDFEGAGADVLMVGFSRFGQIAAQILLAGGRNVTVIDFSADRIRQASSFGFRIYFGDGARKDVLRSAGIDRAKIVLVCTQKKEVTDKVVEPVSYT
;
A
#
# COMPACT_ATOMS: atom_id res chain seq x y z
N ALA A 1 -36.60 11.99 -23.10
CA ALA A 1 -36.90 11.28 -24.36
C ALA A 1 -37.46 9.90 -24.01
N GLY A 2 -38.78 9.77 -23.94
CA GLY A 2 -39.44 8.47 -23.76
C GLY A 2 -39.33 7.69 -25.06
N ALA A 3 -38.81 6.46 -24.98
CA ALA A 3 -38.64 5.59 -26.12
C ALA A 3 -39.97 5.39 -26.86
N VAL A 4 -40.06 5.99 -28.05
CA VAL A 4 -40.80 5.55 -29.23
C VAL A 4 -41.91 4.54 -28.91
N GLY A 5 -43.13 5.00 -28.59
CA GLY A 5 -44.45 4.34 -28.75
C GLY A 5 -44.66 2.85 -28.38
N LEU A 6 -43.67 2.13 -27.85
CA LEU A 6 -43.67 0.68 -27.70
C LEU A 6 -44.19 0.22 -26.32
N MET A 7 -44.22 1.12 -25.34
CA MET A 7 -44.59 0.83 -23.95
C MET A 7 -45.51 1.94 -23.42
N SER A 8 -46.44 1.59 -22.53
CA SER A 8 -47.24 2.58 -21.82
C SER A 8 -46.35 3.50 -20.98
N THR A 9 -46.71 4.77 -20.85
CA THR A 9 -45.96 5.75 -20.05
C THR A 9 -45.74 5.27 -18.61
N SER A 10 -46.74 4.57 -18.04
CA SER A 10 -46.64 3.98 -16.70
C SER A 10 -45.56 2.89 -16.62
N THR A 11 -45.46 2.03 -17.63
CA THR A 11 -44.45 0.96 -17.68
C THR A 11 -43.05 1.54 -17.85
N ALA A 12 -42.90 2.55 -18.72
CA ALA A 12 -41.62 3.23 -18.93
C ALA A 12 -41.14 3.93 -17.64
N SER A 13 -42.03 4.65 -16.94
CA SER A 13 -41.70 5.31 -15.68
C SER A 13 -41.27 4.32 -14.60
N LEU A 14 -41.96 3.17 -14.48
CA LEU A 14 -41.59 2.13 -13.51
C LEU A 14 -40.21 1.54 -13.81
N LEU A 15 -39.92 1.22 -15.07
CA LEU A 15 -38.63 0.66 -15.47
C LEU A 15 -37.48 1.65 -15.25
N ILE A 16 -37.68 2.93 -15.58
CA ILE A 16 -36.69 3.98 -15.32
C ILE A 16 -36.44 4.12 -13.82
N ALA A 17 -37.48 4.07 -12.98
CA ALA A 17 -37.32 4.14 -11.54
C ALA A 17 -36.51 2.94 -10.99
N ILE A 18 -36.79 1.72 -11.44
CA ILE A 18 -36.05 0.51 -11.05
C ILE A 18 -34.58 0.61 -11.44
N VAL A 19 -34.29 0.97 -12.71
CA VAL A 19 -32.92 1.11 -13.21
C VAL A 19 -32.17 2.20 -12.45
N THR A 20 -32.81 3.35 -12.25
CA THR A 20 -32.23 4.47 -11.51
C THR A 20 -31.90 4.08 -10.07
N LEU A 21 -32.82 3.39 -9.39
CA LEU A 21 -32.60 2.93 -8.02
C LEU A 21 -31.49 1.88 -7.93
N SER A 22 -31.43 0.93 -8.88
CA SER A 22 -30.39 -0.10 -8.95
C SER A 22 -28.99 0.48 -9.19
N MET A 23 -28.86 1.41 -10.13
CA MET A 23 -27.60 2.12 -10.41
C MET A 23 -27.19 3.04 -9.26
N ALA A 24 -28.14 3.59 -8.49
CA ALA A 24 -27.85 4.36 -7.28
C ALA A 24 -27.41 3.48 -6.10
N LEU A 25 -27.97 2.28 -5.97
CA LEU A 25 -27.66 1.36 -4.87
C LEU A 25 -26.23 0.81 -4.97
N THR A 26 -25.75 0.57 -6.19
CA THR A 26 -24.42 0.00 -6.46
C THR A 26 -23.24 0.83 -5.87
N PRO A 27 -23.09 2.13 -6.16
CA PRO A 27 -22.01 2.94 -5.57
C PRO A 27 -22.18 3.14 -4.06
N ILE A 28 -23.41 3.16 -3.54
CA ILE A 28 -23.70 3.26 -2.09
C ILE A 28 -23.24 1.98 -1.39
N GLY A 29 -23.55 0.81 -1.93
CA GLY A 29 -23.10 -0.48 -1.42
C GLY A 29 -21.57 -0.60 -1.43
N ALA A 30 -20.92 -0.16 -2.52
CA ALA A 30 -19.46 -0.15 -2.62
C ALA A 30 -18.80 0.84 -1.64
N ALA A 31 -19.42 2.00 -1.38
CA ALA A 31 -18.93 2.96 -0.40
C ALA A 31 -19.11 2.45 1.03
N LEU A 32 -20.23 1.78 1.33
CA LEU A 32 -20.51 1.18 2.63
C LEU A 32 -19.61 -0.02 2.90
N SER A 33 -19.38 -0.89 1.91
CA SER A 33 -18.47 -2.03 2.05
C SER A 33 -17.04 -1.58 2.32
N LYS A 34 -16.54 -0.55 1.63
CA LYS A 34 -15.23 0.05 1.94
C LYS A 34 -15.14 0.68 3.33
N ARG A 35 -16.27 1.02 3.97
CA ARG A 35 -16.32 1.56 5.32
C ARG A 35 -16.48 0.47 6.39
N LEU A 36 -17.18 -0.62 6.08
CA LEU A 36 -17.40 -1.77 6.97
C LEU A 36 -16.24 -2.78 6.93
N LEU A 37 -15.72 -3.08 5.74
CA LEU A 37 -14.58 -3.98 5.49
C LEU A 37 -13.23 -3.27 5.66
N ARG A 38 -13.23 -2.06 6.20
CA ARG A 38 -12.04 -1.33 6.61
C ARG A 38 -11.50 -1.83 7.96
N GLY A 39 -11.70 -3.11 8.24
CA GLY A 39 -11.05 -3.85 9.32
C GLY A 39 -9.87 -4.61 8.72
N ASP A 40 -8.73 -4.48 9.36
CA ASP A 40 -7.43 -5.11 9.08
C ASP A 40 -7.48 -6.52 8.46
N GLU A 41 -7.65 -6.64 7.14
CA GLU A 41 -7.02 -7.75 6.42
C GLU A 41 -5.55 -7.35 6.16
N GLN A 42 -4.77 -7.34 7.25
CA GLN A 42 -3.35 -7.59 7.14
C GLN A 42 -3.22 -9.05 6.70
N GLU A 43 -3.06 -9.29 5.38
CA GLU A 43 -2.46 -10.54 4.93
C GLU A 43 -1.10 -10.64 5.63
N GLU A 44 -1.01 -11.44 6.70
CA GLU A 44 0.23 -11.79 7.37
C GLU A 44 1.07 -12.61 6.38
N LEU A 45 1.94 -11.91 5.64
CA LEU A 45 3.02 -12.56 4.92
C LEU A 45 4.11 -12.88 5.95
N ASP A 46 4.63 -14.11 5.95
CA ASP A 46 5.73 -14.49 6.83
C ASP A 46 6.93 -13.54 6.64
N GLU A 47 7.48 -13.04 7.76
CA GLU A 47 8.63 -12.15 7.80
C GLU A 47 9.93 -12.93 7.49
N ASP A 48 10.16 -13.31 6.23
CA ASP A 48 11.40 -13.96 5.78
C ASP A 48 12.43 -12.91 5.31
N PHE A 49 13.48 -12.66 6.10
CA PHE A 49 14.55 -11.70 5.80
C PHE A 49 15.78 -12.33 5.11
N GLU A 50 15.70 -13.55 4.56
CA GLU A 50 16.84 -14.12 3.84
C GLU A 50 17.30 -13.21 2.67
N GLY A 51 18.59 -12.85 2.69
CA GLY A 51 19.19 -11.92 1.73
C GLY A 51 19.03 -10.43 2.05
N ALA A 52 18.55 -10.04 3.23
CA ALA A 52 18.53 -8.62 3.62
C ALA A 52 19.96 -8.03 3.78
N GLY A 53 20.08 -6.69 3.69
CA GLY A 53 21.37 -5.98 3.85
C GLY A 53 21.92 -5.36 2.57
N ALA A 54 21.08 -4.70 1.78
CA ALA A 54 21.55 -3.84 0.70
C ALA A 54 22.21 -2.56 1.26
N ASP A 55 22.97 -1.84 0.41
CA ASP A 55 23.56 -0.54 0.78
C ASP A 55 22.52 0.50 1.18
N VAL A 56 21.26 0.32 0.76
CA VAL A 56 20.15 1.22 1.02
C VAL A 56 18.98 0.44 1.64
N LEU A 57 18.53 0.90 2.81
CA LEU A 57 17.30 0.43 3.45
C LEU A 57 16.21 1.49 3.29
N MET A 58 15.04 1.09 2.79
CA MET A 58 13.86 1.93 2.68
C MET A 58 12.76 1.42 3.61
N VAL A 59 12.24 2.30 4.46
CA VAL A 59 11.14 1.99 5.37
C VAL A 59 9.88 2.70 4.89
N GLY A 60 8.95 1.93 4.32
CA GLY A 60 7.69 2.37 3.74
C GLY A 60 7.74 2.52 2.22
N PHE A 61 6.91 1.77 1.51
CA PHE A 61 6.73 1.81 0.06
C PHE A 61 5.41 2.50 -0.33
N SER A 62 5.12 3.64 0.30
CA SER A 62 3.99 4.49 -0.08
C SER A 62 4.22 5.15 -1.44
N ARG A 63 3.26 5.93 -1.96
CA ARG A 63 3.45 6.70 -3.21
C ARG A 63 4.73 7.54 -3.21
N PHE A 64 5.11 8.09 -2.05
CA PHE A 64 6.36 8.82 -1.91
C PHE A 64 7.58 7.89 -2.01
N GLY A 65 7.53 6.75 -1.30
CA GLY A 65 8.55 5.70 -1.36
C GLY A 65 8.75 5.17 -2.78
N GLN A 66 7.67 4.98 -3.54
CA GLN A 66 7.70 4.58 -4.95
C GLN A 66 8.50 5.57 -5.81
N ILE A 67 8.23 6.88 -5.67
CA ILE A 67 8.95 7.92 -6.41
C ILE A 67 10.43 7.94 -5.99
N ALA A 68 10.71 7.89 -4.70
CA ALA A 68 12.08 7.85 -4.19
C ALA A 68 12.85 6.61 -4.68
N ALA A 69 12.18 5.46 -4.76
CA ALA A 69 12.75 4.20 -5.21
C ALA A 69 13.16 4.24 -6.68
N GLN A 70 12.43 4.96 -7.54
CA GLN A 70 12.81 5.13 -8.95
C GLN A 70 14.18 5.80 -9.11
N ILE A 71 14.48 6.79 -8.28
CA ILE A 71 15.77 7.50 -8.31
C ILE A 71 16.91 6.53 -7.93
N LEU A 72 16.68 5.65 -6.96
CA LEU A 72 17.66 4.67 -6.52
C LEU A 72 17.90 3.57 -7.56
N LEU A 73 16.84 3.12 -8.25
CA LEU A 73 16.93 2.19 -9.38
C LEU A 73 17.74 2.78 -10.53
N ALA A 74 17.47 4.04 -10.89
CA ALA A 74 18.22 4.73 -11.94
C ALA A 74 19.73 4.84 -11.60
N GLY A 75 20.05 4.91 -10.30
CA GLY A 75 21.42 4.89 -9.80
C GLY A 75 22.06 3.49 -9.70
N GLY A 76 21.35 2.42 -10.08
CA GLY A 76 21.85 1.04 -10.03
C GLY A 76 22.11 0.52 -8.61
N ARG A 77 21.49 1.12 -7.59
CA ARG A 77 21.69 0.72 -6.20
C ARG A 77 20.73 -0.40 -5.82
N ASN A 78 21.24 -1.41 -5.12
CA ASN A 78 20.39 -2.40 -4.47
C ASN A 78 19.67 -1.73 -3.29
N VAL A 79 18.36 -1.91 -3.22
CA VAL A 79 17.52 -1.37 -2.15
C VAL A 79 16.78 -2.52 -1.48
N THR A 80 16.86 -2.55 -0.16
CA THR A 80 16.02 -3.37 0.70
C THR A 80 14.83 -2.52 1.14
N VAL A 81 13.60 -3.01 0.97
CA VAL A 81 12.37 -2.27 1.29
C VAL A 81 11.59 -3.03 2.35
N ILE A 82 11.08 -2.33 3.37
CA ILE A 82 10.13 -2.87 4.35
C ILE A 82 8.81 -2.11 4.23
N ASP A 83 7.68 -2.81 4.12
CA ASP A 83 6.34 -2.23 4.26
C ASP A 83 5.39 -3.25 4.93
N PHE A 84 4.38 -2.77 5.65
CA PHE A 84 3.39 -3.60 6.34
C PHE A 84 2.14 -3.87 5.48
N SER A 85 2.10 -3.39 4.24
CA SER A 85 0.98 -3.58 3.31
C SER A 85 1.35 -4.60 2.24
N ALA A 86 0.73 -5.78 2.29
CA ALA A 86 0.91 -6.85 1.30
C ALA A 86 0.68 -6.37 -0.15
N ASP A 87 -0.30 -5.49 -0.39
CA ASP A 87 -0.54 -4.87 -1.70
C ASP A 87 0.67 -4.09 -2.22
N ARG A 88 1.32 -3.32 -1.34
CA ARG A 88 2.51 -2.55 -1.70
C ARG A 88 3.71 -3.44 -1.90
N ILE A 89 3.84 -4.52 -1.14
CA ILE A 89 4.86 -5.55 -1.34
C ILE A 89 4.74 -6.17 -2.74
N ARG A 90 3.52 -6.55 -3.16
CA ARG A 90 3.23 -7.07 -4.51
C ARG A 90 3.58 -6.06 -5.60
N GLN A 91 3.28 -4.78 -5.40
CA GLN A 91 3.68 -3.74 -6.35
C GLN A 91 5.20 -3.57 -6.39
N ALA A 92 5.84 -3.53 -5.23
CA ALA A 92 7.27 -3.33 -5.10
C ALA A 92 8.05 -4.47 -5.76
N SER A 93 7.59 -5.73 -5.65
CA SER A 93 8.32 -6.90 -6.15
C SER A 93 8.52 -6.85 -7.67
N SER A 94 7.61 -6.18 -8.39
CA SER A 94 7.75 -5.93 -9.84
C SER A 94 8.96 -5.04 -10.21
N PHE A 95 9.50 -4.28 -9.25
CA PHE A 95 10.64 -3.38 -9.46
C PHE A 95 12.02 -4.04 -9.22
N GLY A 96 12.05 -5.33 -8.86
CA GLY A 96 13.31 -6.08 -8.67
C GLY A 96 14.06 -5.75 -7.37
N PHE A 97 13.41 -5.10 -6.40
CA PHE A 97 13.98 -4.88 -5.08
C PHE A 97 13.87 -6.11 -4.19
N ARG A 98 14.70 -6.16 -3.13
CA ARG A 98 14.49 -7.08 -2.02
C ARG A 98 13.47 -6.46 -1.08
N ILE A 99 12.29 -7.04 -1.02
CA ILE A 99 11.17 -6.47 -0.29
C ILE A 99 10.69 -7.45 0.76
N TYR A 100 10.48 -6.92 1.95
CA TYR A 100 10.11 -7.68 3.13
C TYR A 100 8.84 -7.12 3.74
N PHE A 101 7.94 -8.01 4.12
CA PHE A 101 6.81 -7.66 4.95
C PHE A 101 7.29 -7.47 6.39
N GLY A 102 6.86 -6.39 7.04
CA GLY A 102 7.20 -6.16 8.43
C GLY A 102 6.84 -4.76 8.92
N ASP A 103 6.73 -4.62 10.24
CA ASP A 103 6.50 -3.32 10.86
C ASP A 103 7.82 -2.54 11.02
N GLY A 104 7.98 -1.47 10.25
CA GLY A 104 9.14 -0.57 10.36
C GLY A 104 9.29 0.13 11.72
N ALA A 105 8.28 0.10 12.60
CA ALA A 105 8.39 0.62 13.96
C ALA A 105 9.07 -0.35 14.94
N ARG A 106 9.25 -1.62 14.55
CA ARG A 106 9.84 -2.68 15.38
C ARG A 106 11.35 -2.75 15.20
N LYS A 107 12.10 -2.60 16.29
CA LYS A 107 13.58 -2.56 16.28
C LYS A 107 14.19 -3.89 15.80
N ASP A 108 13.57 -5.01 16.14
CA ASP A 108 13.93 -6.35 15.68
C ASP A 108 13.77 -6.49 14.16
N VAL A 109 12.65 -6.03 13.60
CA VAL A 109 12.40 -6.01 12.14
C VAL A 109 13.45 -5.16 11.41
N LEU A 110 13.73 -3.95 11.90
CA LEU A 110 14.74 -3.07 11.31
C LEU A 110 16.14 -3.70 11.31
N ARG A 111 16.51 -4.38 12.40
CA ARG A 111 17.78 -5.11 12.50
C ARG A 111 17.87 -6.29 11.55
N SER A 112 16.81 -7.11 11.48
CA SER A 112 16.73 -8.23 10.54
C SER A 112 16.80 -7.77 9.08
N ALA A 113 16.22 -6.61 8.77
CA ALA A 113 16.32 -5.99 7.45
C ALA A 113 17.71 -5.37 7.15
N GLY A 114 18.62 -5.36 8.12
CA GLY A 114 19.99 -4.90 7.95
C GLY A 114 20.21 -3.41 8.17
N ILE A 115 19.39 -2.73 8.99
CA ILE A 115 19.57 -1.30 9.29
C ILE A 115 20.98 -0.97 9.80
N ASP A 116 21.59 -1.87 10.58
CA ASP A 116 22.94 -1.70 11.14
C ASP A 116 24.05 -1.73 10.07
N ARG A 117 23.75 -2.27 8.87
CA ARG A 117 24.70 -2.39 7.75
C ARG A 117 24.37 -1.44 6.60
N ALA A 118 23.22 -0.79 6.64
CA ALA A 118 22.77 0.11 5.59
C ALA A 118 23.61 1.39 5.59
N LYS A 119 24.13 1.78 4.42
CA LYS A 119 24.85 3.06 4.25
C LYS A 119 23.89 4.25 4.15
N ILE A 120 22.67 3.99 3.68
CA ILE A 120 21.63 5.00 3.52
C ILE A 120 20.31 4.40 4.03
N VAL A 121 19.62 5.14 4.89
CA VAL A 121 18.27 4.80 5.36
C VAL A 121 17.28 5.83 4.82
N LEU A 122 16.36 5.40 3.97
CA LEU A 122 15.23 6.22 3.50
C LEU A 122 14.01 5.96 4.37
N VAL A 123 13.61 6.96 5.15
CA VAL A 123 12.41 6.89 5.98
C VAL A 123 11.24 7.51 5.22
N CYS A 124 10.37 6.66 4.66
CA CYS A 124 9.25 7.05 3.81
C CYS A 124 7.89 6.83 4.51
N THR A 125 7.87 7.02 5.83
CA THR A 125 6.68 6.86 6.68
C THR A 125 5.93 8.19 6.87
N GLN A 126 4.65 8.11 7.22
CA GLN A 126 3.76 9.29 7.34
C GLN A 126 3.51 9.70 8.80
N LYS A 127 3.71 8.79 9.76
CA LYS A 127 3.44 9.03 11.18
C LYS A 127 4.73 9.43 11.87
N LYS A 128 4.73 10.54 12.60
CA LYS A 128 5.91 11.03 13.32
C LYS A 128 6.45 9.96 14.27
N GLU A 129 5.57 9.26 14.98
CA GLU A 129 5.93 8.24 15.96
C GLU A 129 6.68 7.07 15.34
N VAL A 130 6.33 6.70 14.09
CA VAL A 130 7.00 5.64 13.34
C VAL A 130 8.35 6.13 12.84
N THR A 131 8.40 7.34 12.27
CA THR A 131 9.67 7.96 11.84
C THR A 131 10.68 8.04 12.99
N ASP A 132 10.25 8.52 14.17
CA ASP A 132 11.13 8.65 15.33
C ASP A 132 11.70 7.28 15.74
N LYS A 133 10.88 6.22 15.74
CA LYS A 133 11.33 4.84 16.04
C LYS A 133 12.31 4.27 15.02
N VAL A 134 12.18 4.64 13.75
CA VAL A 134 13.13 4.24 12.69
C VAL A 134 14.46 4.98 12.80
N VAL A 135 14.41 6.27 13.16
CA VAL A 135 15.60 7.14 13.25
C VAL A 135 16.39 6.91 14.53
N GLU A 136 15.74 6.50 15.62
CA GLU A 136 16.38 6.21 16.91
C GLU A 136 17.58 5.25 16.78
N PRO A 137 17.47 4.02 16.19
CA PRO A 137 18.61 3.12 16.04
C PRO A 137 19.73 3.67 15.12
N VAL A 138 19.40 4.55 14.17
CA VAL A 138 20.38 5.18 13.27
C VAL A 138 21.22 6.24 13.99
N SER A 139 20.65 6.90 15.01
CA SER A 139 21.31 8.02 15.71
C SER A 139 22.44 7.59 16.67
N TYR A 140 22.56 6.28 16.95
CA TYR A 140 23.57 5.72 17.87
C TYR A 140 24.71 4.97 17.18
N THR A 141 24.77 4.99 15.84
CA THR A 141 25.84 4.35 15.04
C THR A 141 26.69 5.43 14.37
#